data_AF-A0A5B9MPW7-F1
#
_entry.id   AF-A0A5B9MPW7-F1
#
_cell.length_a   1.000
_cell.length_b   1.000
_cell.length_c   1.000
_cell.angle_alpha   90.00
_cell.angle_beta   90.00
_cell.angle_gamma   90.00
#
_symmetry.space_group_name_H-M   'P 1'
#
loop_
_entity.id
_entity.type
_entity.pdbx_description
1 polymer ?
#
loop_
_entity_poly.entity_id
_entity_poly.type
_entity_poly.pdbx_seq_one_letter_code
_entity_poly.pdbx_strand_id
1 'polypeptide(L)'
;MNSKGTSELCHLFADWRTEDRKLAACVDEIRDWMSEVNQLGVPHFGETASRLQPLRDCLTEHFEREDTMLAKLAELYPAASPEVNAFKRQTSADHRLLLSRLDELHDRLKEVDPPFASWTDAMDEVDVFFEEMEQHERSEADRVGMLMPGTSDPGDGLVGGS
;
A
#
# COMPACT_ATOMS: atom_id res chain seq x y z
N MET A 1 -14.64 9.84 26.67
CA MET A 1 -14.42 9.71 25.22
C MET A 1 -15.78 9.67 24.52
N ASN A 2 -15.98 10.48 23.48
CA ASN A 2 -17.27 10.59 22.79
C ASN A 2 -17.48 9.33 21.93
N SER A 3 -18.50 8.53 22.25
CA SER A 3 -18.84 7.25 21.56
C SER A 3 -18.93 7.40 20.03
N LYS A 4 -19.35 8.58 19.55
CA LYS A 4 -19.44 8.92 18.13
C LYS A 4 -18.07 8.97 17.42
N GLY A 5 -17.04 9.54 18.07
CA GLY A 5 -15.69 9.62 17.50
C GLY A 5 -15.04 8.25 17.37
N THR A 6 -15.26 7.37 18.35
CA THR A 6 -14.77 5.99 18.31
C THR A 6 -15.44 5.17 17.21
N SER A 7 -16.74 5.36 16.97
CA SER A 7 -17.47 4.67 15.90
C SER A 7 -17.04 5.12 14.50
N GLU A 8 -16.77 6.41 14.29
CA GLU A 8 -16.30 6.94 13.00
C GLU A 8 -14.90 6.42 12.65
N LEU A 9 -14.03 6.26 13.65
CA LEU A 9 -12.70 5.66 13.47
C LEU A 9 -12.78 4.19 13.10
N CYS A 10 -13.58 3.40 13.81
CA CYS A 10 -13.75 1.99 13.50
C CYS A 10 -14.22 1.76 12.05
N HIS A 11 -15.06 2.66 11.52
CA HIS A 11 -15.49 2.60 10.13
C HIS A 11 -14.34 2.96 9.17
N LEU A 12 -13.59 4.04 9.43
CA LEU A 12 -12.42 4.42 8.62
C LEU A 12 -11.39 3.26 8.51
N PHE A 13 -11.15 2.52 9.59
CA PHE A 13 -10.25 1.36 9.55
C PHE A 13 -10.84 0.12 8.87
N ALA A 14 -12.15 -0.09 8.96
CA ALA A 14 -12.81 -1.18 8.24
C ALA A 14 -12.76 -0.95 6.72
N ASP A 15 -12.93 0.31 6.30
CA ASP A 15 -12.81 0.73 4.91
C ASP A 15 -11.36 0.55 4.44
N TRP A 16 -10.37 1.06 5.18
CA TRP A 16 -8.95 0.92 4.84
C TRP A 16 -8.52 -0.56 4.68
N ARG A 17 -8.87 -1.44 5.62
CA ARG A 17 -8.59 -2.90 5.50
C ARG A 17 -9.30 -3.58 4.33
N THR A 18 -10.39 -3.01 3.85
CA THR A 18 -11.09 -3.55 2.67
C THR A 18 -10.38 -3.15 1.39
N GLU A 19 -9.84 -1.93 1.33
CA GLU A 19 -9.04 -1.47 0.20
C GLU A 19 -7.69 -2.17 0.11
N ASP A 20 -6.99 -2.34 1.24
CA ASP A 20 -5.73 -3.11 1.31
C ASP A 20 -5.88 -4.53 0.73
N ARG A 21 -7.00 -5.20 1.02
CA ARG A 21 -7.32 -6.52 0.43
C ARG A 21 -7.58 -6.46 -1.08
N LYS A 22 -8.13 -5.37 -1.61
CA LYS A 22 -8.31 -5.21 -3.05
C LYS A 22 -6.97 -5.01 -3.74
N LEU A 23 -6.09 -4.21 -3.15
CA LEU A 23 -4.75 -3.99 -3.66
C LEU A 23 -3.96 -5.31 -3.71
N ALA A 24 -3.98 -6.09 -2.63
CA ALA A 24 -3.37 -7.42 -2.58
C ALA A 24 -3.92 -8.34 -3.69
N ALA A 25 -5.24 -8.36 -3.89
CA ALA A 25 -5.85 -9.16 -4.95
C ALA A 25 -5.41 -8.74 -6.37
N CYS A 26 -5.24 -7.44 -6.62
CA CYS A 26 -4.70 -6.95 -7.89
C CYS A 26 -3.26 -7.42 -8.14
N VAL A 27 -2.42 -7.42 -7.10
CA VAL A 27 -1.03 -7.88 -7.20
C VAL A 27 -0.96 -9.38 -7.44
N ASP A 28 -1.74 -10.16 -6.70
CA ASP A 28 -1.81 -11.61 -6.85
C ASP A 28 -2.26 -12.00 -8.27
N GLU A 29 -3.27 -11.31 -8.83
CA GLU A 29 -3.72 -11.54 -10.20
C GLU A 29 -2.61 -11.30 -11.24
N ILE A 30 -1.79 -10.27 -11.05
CA ILE A 30 -0.67 -9.98 -11.96
C ILE A 30 0.43 -11.02 -11.80
N ARG A 31 0.78 -11.41 -10.57
CA ARG A 31 1.79 -12.45 -10.30
C ARG A 31 1.40 -13.81 -10.86
N ASP A 32 0.15 -14.22 -10.67
CA ASP A 32 -0.37 -15.47 -11.22
C ASP A 32 -0.24 -15.49 -12.74
N TRP A 33 -0.65 -14.40 -13.41
CA TRP A 33 -0.50 -14.26 -14.85
C TRP A 33 0.97 -14.25 -15.31
N MET A 34 1.86 -13.54 -14.61
CA MET A 34 3.30 -13.52 -14.94
C MET A 34 3.90 -14.92 -14.84
N SER A 35 3.53 -15.68 -13.81
CA SER A 35 3.95 -17.08 -13.63
C SER A 35 3.48 -17.97 -14.78
N GLU A 36 2.24 -17.80 -15.25
CA GLU A 36 1.70 -18.53 -16.41
C GLU A 36 2.44 -18.18 -17.70
N VAL A 37 2.66 -16.89 -17.96
CA VAL A 37 3.29 -16.43 -19.21
C VAL A 37 4.79 -16.75 -19.25
N ASN A 38 5.48 -16.70 -18.11
CA ASN A 38 6.89 -17.09 -18.04
C ASN A 38 7.11 -18.56 -18.43
N GLN A 39 6.13 -19.44 -18.19
CA GLN A 39 6.18 -20.85 -18.63
C GLN A 39 6.06 -21.01 -20.15
N LEU A 40 5.50 -20.04 -20.86
CA LEU A 40 5.34 -20.05 -22.32
C LEU A 40 6.63 -19.65 -23.05
N GLY A 41 7.58 -19.01 -22.36
CA GLY A 41 8.91 -18.67 -22.88
C GLY A 41 8.93 -17.58 -23.96
N VAL A 42 7.80 -16.90 -24.20
CA VAL A 42 7.70 -15.75 -25.11
C VAL A 42 7.69 -14.47 -24.27
N PRO A 43 8.43 -13.42 -24.63
CA PRO A 43 8.35 -12.14 -23.93
C PRO A 43 7.02 -11.41 -24.19
N HIS A 44 6.34 -10.98 -23.14
CA HIS A 44 5.05 -10.26 -23.21
C HIS A 44 5.15 -8.86 -22.58
N PHE A 45 6.18 -8.07 -22.94
CA PHE A 45 6.46 -6.76 -22.33
C PHE A 45 5.27 -5.78 -22.41
N GLY A 46 4.71 -5.56 -23.61
CA GLY A 46 3.60 -4.62 -23.80
C GLY A 46 2.29 -5.08 -23.12
N GLU A 47 2.07 -6.39 -23.01
CA GLU A 47 0.92 -6.92 -22.27
C GLU A 47 1.11 -6.74 -20.76
N THR A 48 2.33 -6.95 -20.26
CA THR A 48 2.70 -6.67 -18.87
C THR A 48 2.41 -5.21 -18.52
N ALA A 49 2.88 -4.28 -19.35
CA ALA A 49 2.59 -2.86 -19.14
C ALA A 49 1.08 -2.59 -19.10
N SER A 50 0.32 -3.18 -20.03
CA SER A 50 -1.14 -3.01 -20.05
C SER A 50 -1.81 -3.54 -18.78
N ARG A 51 -1.26 -4.59 -18.17
CA ARG A 51 -1.73 -5.17 -16.90
C ARG A 51 -1.27 -4.42 -15.65
N LEU A 52 -0.19 -3.64 -15.72
CA LEU A 52 0.23 -2.74 -14.64
C LEU A 52 -0.66 -1.48 -14.54
N GLN A 53 -1.35 -1.09 -15.61
CA GLN A 53 -2.22 0.10 -15.60
C GLN A 53 -3.37 -0.01 -14.57
N PRO A 54 -4.15 -1.11 -14.49
CA PRO A 54 -5.14 -1.30 -13.44
C PRO A 54 -4.56 -1.18 -12.01
N LEU A 55 -3.35 -1.71 -11.78
CA LEU A 55 -2.68 -1.59 -10.48
C LEU A 55 -2.35 -0.13 -10.15
N ARG A 56 -1.84 0.63 -11.13
CA ARG A 56 -1.57 2.06 -10.97
C ARG A 56 -2.82 2.84 -10.58
N ASP A 57 -3.95 2.55 -11.24
CA ASP A 57 -5.22 3.20 -10.95
C ASP A 57 -5.71 2.84 -9.54
N CYS A 58 -5.57 1.56 -9.14
CA CYS A 58 -5.90 1.08 -7.81
C CYS A 58 -5.03 1.75 -6.72
N LEU A 59 -3.72 1.85 -6.94
CA LEU A 59 -2.79 2.52 -6.02
C LEU A 59 -3.10 4.01 -5.86
N THR A 60 -3.40 4.69 -6.97
CA THR A 60 -3.78 6.11 -6.94
C THR A 60 -5.03 6.32 -6.06
N GLU A 61 -6.05 5.49 -6.26
CA GLU A 61 -7.29 5.56 -5.48
C GLU A 61 -7.07 5.20 -4.00
N HIS A 62 -6.22 4.20 -3.72
CA HIS A 62 -5.81 3.81 -2.37
C HIS A 62 -5.13 4.96 -1.63
N PHE A 63 -4.11 5.56 -2.24
CA PHE A 63 -3.34 6.67 -1.65
C PHE A 63 -4.20 7.92 -1.37
N GLU A 64 -5.13 8.28 -2.26
CA GLU A 64 -6.07 9.38 -2.02
C GLU A 64 -6.98 9.15 -0.81
N ARG A 65 -7.40 7.89 -0.60
CA ARG A 65 -8.21 7.49 0.55
C ARG A 65 -7.41 7.57 1.84
N GLU A 66 -6.17 7.12 1.83
CA GLU A 66 -5.27 7.21 2.99
C GLU A 66 -5.02 8.65 3.40
N ASP A 67 -4.75 9.54 2.44
CA ASP A 67 -4.57 10.96 2.69
C ASP A 67 -5.81 11.61 3.34
N THR A 68 -6.99 11.17 2.91
CA THR A 68 -8.29 11.60 3.47
C THR A 68 -8.48 11.06 4.89
N MET A 69 -8.13 9.79 5.13
CA MET A 69 -8.20 9.16 6.45
C MET A 69 -7.25 9.84 7.44
N LEU A 70 -6.00 10.09 7.05
CA LEU A 70 -5.01 10.77 7.89
C LEU A 70 -5.43 12.21 8.21
N ALA A 71 -6.06 12.91 7.27
CA ALA A 71 -6.61 14.25 7.54
C ALA A 71 -7.71 14.20 8.62
N LYS A 72 -8.65 13.25 8.50
CA LYS A 72 -9.70 13.04 9.52
C LYS A 72 -9.12 12.64 10.87
N LEU A 73 -8.08 11.81 10.90
CA LEU A 73 -7.40 11.41 12.13
C LEU A 73 -6.80 12.62 12.85
N ALA A 74 -6.15 13.53 12.11
CA ALA A 74 -5.58 14.76 12.66
C ALA A 74 -6.65 15.70 13.23
N GLU A 75 -7.84 15.76 12.61
CA GLU A 75 -9.00 16.53 13.09
C GLU A 75 -9.59 15.94 14.37
N LEU A 76 -9.74 14.62 14.42
CA LEU A 76 -10.31 13.90 15.57
C LEU A 76 -9.37 13.84 16.78
N TYR A 77 -8.05 13.86 16.55
CA TYR A 77 -7.02 13.84 17.60
C TYR A 77 -5.99 14.97 17.47
N PRO A 78 -6.34 16.20 17.88
CA PRO A 78 -5.43 17.34 17.84
C PRO A 78 -4.14 17.13 18.65
N ALA A 79 -4.19 16.34 19.71
CA ALA A 79 -3.03 16.03 20.55
C ALA A 79 -1.99 15.14 19.85
N ALA A 80 -2.42 14.27 18.93
CA ALA A 80 -1.54 13.44 18.08
C ALA A 80 -1.26 14.13 16.72
N SER A 81 -1.76 15.34 16.51
CA SER A 81 -1.67 16.05 15.24
C SER A 81 -0.23 16.25 14.75
N PRO A 82 0.79 16.55 15.59
CA PRO A 82 2.17 16.66 15.12
C PRO A 82 2.71 15.34 14.53
N GLU A 83 2.49 14.22 15.20
CA GLU A 83 2.89 12.88 14.78
C GLU A 83 2.12 12.44 13.54
N VAL A 84 0.79 12.63 13.52
CA VAL A 84 -0.07 12.33 12.37
C VAL A 84 0.34 13.18 11.15
N ASN A 85 0.66 14.46 11.33
CA ASN A 85 1.12 15.33 10.25
C ASN A 85 2.52 14.95 9.75
N ALA A 86 3.40 14.50 10.63
CA ALA A 86 4.72 14.00 10.24
C ALA A 86 4.58 12.71 9.43
N PHE A 87 3.75 11.78 9.89
CA PHE A 87 3.43 10.55 9.19
C PHE A 87 2.82 10.83 7.82
N LYS A 88 1.79 11.68 7.75
CA LYS A 88 1.16 12.09 6.49
C LYS A 88 2.18 12.62 5.48
N ARG A 89 3.07 13.53 5.88
CA ARG A 89 4.09 14.07 4.95
C ARG A 89 5.03 12.99 4.41
N GLN A 90 5.39 12.02 5.24
CA GLN A 90 6.25 10.91 4.85
C GLN A 90 5.52 9.99 3.87
N THR A 91 4.33 9.52 4.25
CA THR A 91 3.45 8.70 3.42
C THR A 91 3.16 9.34 2.05
N SER A 92 2.77 10.63 1.99
CA SER A 92 2.53 11.29 0.69
C SER A 92 3.81 11.46 -0.15
N ALA A 93 5.01 11.41 0.45
CA ALA A 93 6.25 11.36 -0.31
C ALA A 93 6.52 9.96 -0.86
N ASP A 94 6.30 8.94 -0.04
CA ASP A 94 6.48 7.52 -0.39
C ASP A 94 5.48 7.10 -1.49
N HIS A 95 4.21 7.50 -1.39
CA HIS A 95 3.18 7.30 -2.42
C HIS A 95 3.60 7.86 -3.79
N ARG A 96 4.14 9.07 -3.82
CA ARG A 96 4.61 9.70 -5.07
C ARG A 96 5.81 8.95 -5.66
N LEU A 97 6.71 8.45 -4.81
CA LEU A 97 7.85 7.67 -5.25
C LEU A 97 7.40 6.33 -5.86
N LEU A 98 6.48 5.63 -5.20
CA LEU A 98 5.92 4.37 -5.70
C LEU A 98 5.19 4.56 -7.03
N LEU A 99 4.34 5.57 -7.16
CA LEU A 99 3.66 5.87 -8.42
C LEU A 99 4.66 6.23 -9.53
N SER A 100 5.67 7.05 -9.24
CA SER A 100 6.71 7.40 -10.22
C SER A 100 7.46 6.17 -10.70
N ARG A 101 7.81 5.25 -9.79
CA ARG A 101 8.51 4.01 -10.13
C ARG A 101 7.65 3.08 -10.99
N LEU A 102 6.35 2.98 -10.67
CA LEU A 102 5.42 2.20 -11.49
C LEU A 102 5.26 2.80 -12.88
N ASP A 103 5.17 4.13 -12.99
CA ASP A 103 5.11 4.86 -14.27
C ASP A 103 6.39 4.61 -15.10
N GLU A 104 7.57 4.69 -14.48
CA GLU A 104 8.85 4.39 -15.14
C GLU A 104 8.93 2.94 -15.64
N LEU A 105 8.49 1.98 -14.81
CA LEU A 105 8.49 0.57 -15.18
C LEU A 105 7.51 0.30 -16.34
N HIS A 106 6.31 0.87 -16.25
CA HIS A 106 5.30 0.80 -17.30
C HIS A 106 5.81 1.38 -18.63
N ASP A 107 6.48 2.54 -18.60
CA ASP A 107 7.00 3.17 -19.80
C ASP A 107 8.11 2.35 -20.45
N ARG A 108 9.06 1.83 -19.65
CA ARG A 108 10.14 0.95 -20.14
C ARG A 108 9.60 -0.34 -20.78
N LEU A 109 8.56 -0.93 -20.19
CA LEU A 109 7.91 -2.13 -20.74
C LEU A 109 7.18 -1.88 -22.08
N LYS A 110 6.83 -0.62 -22.38
CA LYS A 110 6.11 -0.23 -23.61
C LYS A 110 7.02 0.20 -24.74
N GLU A 111 8.31 0.34 -24.49
CA GLU A 111 9.26 0.68 -25.55
C GLU A 111 9.22 -0.38 -26.66
N VAL A 112 9.47 0.05 -27.91
CA VAL A 112 9.54 -0.86 -29.07
C VAL A 112 10.67 -1.87 -28.90
N ASP A 113 11.74 -1.46 -28.23
CA ASP A 113 12.88 -2.27 -27.83
C ASP A 113 13.10 -2.08 -26.32
N PRO A 114 12.38 -2.82 -25.46
CA PRO A 114 12.42 -2.63 -24.01
C PRO A 114 13.84 -2.73 -23.45
N PRO A 115 14.27 -1.80 -22.56
CA PRO A 115 15.65 -1.71 -22.09
C PRO A 115 15.94 -2.72 -20.96
N PHE A 116 15.52 -3.97 -21.13
CA PHE A 116 15.79 -5.08 -20.21
C PHE A 116 16.74 -6.06 -20.90
N ALA A 117 17.67 -6.64 -20.12
CA ALA A 117 18.61 -7.62 -20.67
C ALA A 117 17.91 -8.92 -21.09
N SER A 118 16.81 -9.28 -20.41
CA SER A 118 15.95 -10.40 -20.76
C SER A 118 14.51 -10.19 -20.27
N TRP A 119 13.61 -11.07 -20.71
CA TRP A 119 12.25 -11.15 -20.18
C TRP A 119 12.23 -11.42 -18.67
N THR A 120 13.08 -12.33 -18.19
CA THR A 120 13.19 -12.65 -16.77
C THR A 120 13.63 -11.44 -15.97
N ASP A 121 14.64 -10.70 -16.43
CA ASP A 121 15.09 -9.48 -15.73
C ASP A 121 13.97 -8.43 -15.60
N ALA A 122 13.10 -8.33 -16.62
CA ALA A 122 11.94 -7.42 -16.55
C ALA A 122 10.90 -7.87 -15.52
N MET A 123 10.64 -9.19 -15.42
CA MET A 123 9.72 -9.73 -14.41
C MET A 123 10.30 -9.59 -13.01
N ASP A 124 11.60 -9.81 -12.84
CA ASP A 124 12.30 -9.60 -11.56
C ASP A 124 12.15 -8.14 -11.10
N GLU A 125 12.26 -7.16 -12.01
CA GLU A 125 12.01 -5.75 -11.67
C GLU A 125 10.56 -5.45 -11.26
N VAL A 126 9.58 -6.11 -11.89
CA VAL A 126 8.16 -6.03 -11.51
C VAL A 126 7.94 -6.64 -10.12
N ASP A 127 8.54 -7.80 -9.84
CA ASP A 127 8.43 -8.46 -8.53
C ASP A 127 9.06 -7.62 -7.41
N VAL A 128 10.24 -7.03 -7.65
CA VAL A 128 10.87 -6.10 -6.70
C VAL A 128 9.95 -4.91 -6.42
N PHE A 129 9.28 -4.37 -7.43
CA PHE A 129 8.31 -3.30 -7.21
C PHE A 129 7.14 -3.76 -6.31
N PHE A 130 6.61 -4.98 -6.51
CA PHE A 130 5.57 -5.52 -5.64
C PHE A 130 6.04 -5.74 -4.21
N GLU A 131 7.26 -6.25 -4.00
CA GLU A 131 7.83 -6.42 -2.66
C GLU A 131 7.96 -5.09 -1.91
N GLU A 132 8.38 -4.03 -2.59
CA GLU A 132 8.47 -2.69 -2.02
C GLU A 132 7.12 -2.10 -1.65
N MET A 133 6.13 -2.28 -2.53
CA MET A 133 4.75 -1.87 -2.27
C MET A 133 4.18 -2.61 -1.05
N GLU A 134 4.36 -3.93 -0.95
CA GLU A 134 3.93 -4.70 0.24
C GLU A 134 4.67 -4.28 1.52
N GLN A 135 5.95 -3.93 1.42
CA GLN A 135 6.70 -3.41 2.55
C GLN A 135 6.16 -2.05 3.00
N HIS A 136 5.81 -1.18 2.05
CA HIS A 136 5.18 0.11 2.30
C HIS A 136 3.85 -0.07 3.04
N GLU A 137 2.93 -0.89 2.51
CA GLU A 137 1.62 -1.16 3.13
C GLU A 137 1.75 -1.72 4.56
N ARG A 138 2.68 -2.67 4.79
CA ARG A 138 2.94 -3.20 6.14
C ARG A 138 3.43 -2.13 7.11
N SER A 139 4.35 -1.28 6.66
CA SER A 139 4.87 -0.17 7.47
C SER A 139 3.77 0.82 7.82
N GLU A 140 2.85 1.08 6.90
CA GLU A 140 1.71 1.96 7.14
C GLU A 140 0.70 1.34 8.10
N ALA A 141 0.37 0.07 7.92
CA ALA A 141 -0.48 -0.70 8.83
C ALA A 141 0.01 -0.59 10.29
N ASP A 142 1.30 -0.81 10.50
CA ASP A 142 1.91 -0.74 11.83
C ASP A 142 1.82 0.66 12.43
N ARG A 143 2.16 1.69 11.64
CA ARG A 143 2.14 3.10 12.10
C ARG A 143 0.73 3.59 12.39
N VAL A 144 -0.21 3.26 11.52
CA VAL A 144 -1.64 3.54 11.72
C VAL A 144 -2.14 2.86 12.99
N GLY A 145 -1.74 1.60 13.24
CA GLY A 145 -2.05 0.87 14.47
C GLY A 145 -1.49 1.51 15.75
N MET A 146 -0.31 2.14 15.67
CA MET A 146 0.31 2.87 16.80
C MET A 146 -0.34 4.22 17.08
N LEU A 147 -0.87 4.89 16.05
CA LEU A 147 -1.57 6.17 16.19
C LEU A 147 -2.97 6.02 16.79
N MET A 148 -3.41 4.78 17.02
CA MET A 148 -4.71 4.48 17.60
C MET A 148 -4.73 4.53 19.12
N PRO A 149 -5.61 5.36 19.73
CA PRO A 149 -5.81 5.33 21.17
C PRO A 149 -6.60 4.08 21.56
N GLY A 150 -5.91 3.09 22.12
CA GLY A 150 -6.54 1.92 22.75
C GLY A 150 -6.03 0.54 22.33
N THR A 151 -4.97 0.43 21.54
CA THR A 151 -4.30 -0.84 21.22
C THR A 151 -3.14 -1.17 22.17
N SER A 152 -2.94 -0.39 23.24
CA SER A 152 -2.14 -0.84 24.38
C SER A 152 -2.79 -2.08 24.97
N ASP A 153 -2.16 -3.23 24.73
CA ASP A 153 -2.46 -4.53 25.28
C ASP A 153 -2.88 -4.43 26.78
N PRO A 154 -4.02 -4.99 27.22
CA PRO A 154 -4.35 -5.10 28.63
C PRO A 154 -3.51 -6.21 29.28
N GLY A 155 -2.19 -6.08 29.20
CA GLY A 155 -1.19 -6.95 29.79
C GLY A 155 -0.64 -6.39 31.10
N ASP A 156 -1.51 -6.00 32.03
CA ASP A 156 -1.11 -5.77 33.43
C ASP A 156 -2.26 -6.19 34.37
N GLY A 157 -2.66 -7.45 34.21
CA GLY A 157 -3.46 -8.18 35.17
C GLY A 157 -2.58 -9.20 35.88
N LEU A 158 -2.47 -9.05 37.21
CA LEU A 158 -1.92 -9.97 38.22
C LEU A 158 -0.43 -9.78 38.56
N VAL A 159 -0.15 -9.25 39.77
CA VAL A 159 0.31 -10.03 40.94
C VAL A 159 0.40 -9.13 42.19
N GLY A 160 -0.11 -9.63 43.32
CA GLY A 160 0.20 -9.18 44.69
C GLY A 160 -1.04 -8.65 45.41
N GLY A 161 -1.84 -9.43 46.14
CA GLY A 161 -1.43 -10.50 47.04
C GLY A 161 -1.14 -9.92 48.42
N SER A 162 -2.16 -9.81 49.26
CA SER A 162 -2.09 -9.83 50.73
C SER A 162 -3.44 -10.24 51.28
#